data_AF-A0A6B3F5T6-F1
#
_entry.id   AF-A0A6B3F5T6-F1
#
_cell.length_a   1.000
_cell.length_b   1.000
_cell.length_c   1.000
_cell.angle_alpha   90.00
_cell.angle_beta   90.00
_cell.angle_gamma   90.00
#
_symmetry.space_group_name_H-M   'P 1'
#
loop_
_entity.id
_entity.type
_entity.pdbx_description
1 polymer ?
#
loop_
_entity_poly.entity_id
_entity_poly.type
_entity_poly.pdbx_seq_one_letter_code
_entity_poly.pdbx_strand_id
1 'polypeptide(L)' 'MTEVLVYVDHVDGAVRKPTLELLTLARRVGEPVAVALGKGAAETAATLAEHGAVRVLTA' A
#
# COMPACT_ATOMS: atom_id res chain seq x y z
N MET A 1 -14.09 -0.04 -10.53
CA MET A 1 -13.01 0.25 -11.50
C MET A 1 -12.04 -0.92 -11.50
N THR A 2 -11.00 -0.91 -12.33
CA THR A 2 -9.95 -1.95 -12.28
C THR A 2 -9.12 -1.75 -11.01
N GLU A 3 -8.80 -2.85 -10.30
CA GLU A 3 -7.87 -2.83 -9.16
C GLU A 3 -6.44 -2.54 -9.64
N VAL A 4 -5.73 -1.67 -8.92
CA VAL A 4 -4.33 -1.32 -9.17
C VAL A 4 -3.51 -1.82 -7.99
N LEU A 5 -2.78 -2.91 -8.19
CA LEU A 5 -1.91 -3.46 -7.15
C LEU A 5 -0.65 -2.61 -7.00
N VAL A 6 -0.40 -2.12 -5.78
CA VAL A 6 0.80 -1.38 -5.41
C VAL A 6 1.60 -2.22 -4.43
N TYR A 7 2.80 -2.63 -4.84
CA TYR A 7 3.72 -3.36 -3.99
C TYR A 7 4.36 -2.41 -2.96
N VAL A 8 4.33 -2.82 -1.69
CA VAL A 8 4.75 -1.98 -0.56
C VAL A 8 6.21 -2.26 -0.24
N ASP A 9 7.03 -1.22 -0.36
CA ASP A 9 8.38 -1.21 0.21
C ASP A 9 8.30 -0.77 1.68
N HIS A 10 8.61 -1.70 2.58
CA HIS A 10 8.69 -1.44 4.00
C HIS A 10 9.85 -2.20 4.64
N VAL A 11 10.28 -1.73 5.81
CA VAL A 11 11.20 -2.45 6.70
C VAL A 11 10.55 -2.52 8.06
N ASP A 12 10.24 -3.72 8.55
CA ASP A 12 9.63 -3.95 9.87
C ASP A 12 8.40 -3.02 10.12
N GLY A 13 7.50 -2.91 9.13
CA GLY A 13 6.30 -2.05 9.19
C GLY A 13 6.50 -0.58 8.85
N ALA A 14 7.75 -0.10 8.74
CA ALA A 14 8.04 1.26 8.31
C ALA A 14 7.95 1.38 6.78
N VAL A 15 6.84 1.92 6.28
CA VAL A 15 6.60 2.12 4.85
C VAL A 15 7.47 3.26 4.31
N ARG A 16 8.12 3.05 3.16
CA ARG A 16 8.89 4.11 2.52
C ARG A 16 7.99 5.07 1.75
N LYS A 17 8.38 6.35 1.74
CA LYS A 17 7.68 7.44 1.04
C LYS A 17 7.26 7.11 -0.41
N PRO A 18 8.10 6.48 -1.26
CA PRO A 18 7.70 6.19 -2.64
C PRO A 18 6.44 5.34 -2.76
N THR A 19 6.23 4.34 -1.88
CA THR A 19 5.00 3.55 -1.87
C THR A 19 3.76 4.42 -1.60
N LEU A 20 3.87 5.38 -0.67
CA LEU A 20 2.77 6.27 -0.31
C LEU A 20 2.41 7.22 -1.47
N GLU A 21 3.43 7.70 -2.19
CA GLU A 21 3.25 8.50 -3.41
C GLU A 21 2.61 7.68 -4.53
N LEU A 22 3.05 6.42 -4.72
CA LEU A 22 2.46 5.51 -5.71
C LEU A 22 1.00 5.17 -5.40
N LEU A 23 0.64 4.92 -4.15
CA LEU A 23 -0.77 4.74 -3.75
C LEU A 23 -1.61 5.98 -4.08
N THR A 24 -1.05 7.17 -3.84
CA THR A 24 -1.74 8.42 -4.17
C THR A 24 -1.95 8.58 -5.68
N LEU A 25 -0.95 8.23 -6.49
CA LEU A 25 -1.03 8.27 -7.95
C LEU A 25 -1.98 7.19 -8.52
N ALA A 26 -2.01 6.00 -7.93
CA ALA A 26 -2.84 4.88 -8.37
C ALA A 26 -4.34 5.25 -8.45
N ARG A 27 -4.81 6.14 -7.56
CA ARG A 27 -6.20 6.68 -7.60
C ARG A 27 -6.58 7.36 -8.91
N ARG A 28 -5.60 7.86 -9.67
CA ARG A 28 -5.84 8.50 -10.97
C ARG A 28 -6.22 7.50 -12.07
N VAL A 29 -5.89 6.22 -11.87
CA VAL A 29 -6.01 5.18 -12.90
C VAL A 29 -6.83 3.96 -12.45
N GLY A 30 -7.16 3.84 -11.16
CA GLY A 30 -7.94 2.71 -10.64
C GLY A 30 -8.14 2.76 -9.12
N GLU A 31 -8.58 1.63 -8.57
CA GLU A 31 -8.75 1.43 -7.13
C GLU A 31 -7.46 0.84 -6.52
N PRO A 32 -6.73 1.57 -5.65
CA PRO A 32 -5.44 1.11 -5.15
C PRO A 32 -5.56 -0.02 -4.13
N VAL A 33 -4.95 -1.17 -4.40
CA VAL A 33 -4.83 -2.29 -3.45
C VAL A 33 -3.36 -2.42 -3.06
N ALA A 34 -3.03 -2.25 -1.79
CA ALA A 34 -1.66 -2.38 -1.31
C ALA A 34 -1.32 -3.84 -1.03
N VAL A 35 -0.12 -4.27 -1.44
CA VAL A 35 0.41 -5.61 -1.17
C VAL A 35 1.69 -5.47 -0.35
N ALA A 36 1.64 -5.82 0.93
CA ALA A 36 2.78 -5.81 1.85
C ALA A 36 3.18 -7.23 2.20
N LEU A 37 4.48 -7.55 2.11
CA LEU A 37 4.99 -8.90 2.33
C LEU A 37 6.13 -8.88 3.35
N GLY A 38 6.16 -9.90 4.19
CA GLY A 38 7.26 -10.15 5.12
C GLY A 38 7.03 -9.58 6.51
N LYS A 39 8.10 -9.61 7.32
CA LYS A 39 8.03 -9.22 8.74
C LYS A 39 7.60 -7.76 8.87
N GLY A 40 6.55 -7.51 9.66
CA GLY A 40 6.00 -6.18 9.85
C GLY A 40 4.93 -5.78 8.82
N ALA A 41 4.47 -6.68 7.94
CA ALA A 41 3.50 -6.33 6.89
C ALA A 41 2.14 -5.86 7.45
N ALA A 42 1.64 -6.49 8.51
CA ALA A 42 0.34 -6.14 9.12
C ALA A 42 0.34 -4.71 9.69
N GLU A 43 1.49 -4.27 10.18
CA GLU A 43 1.73 -2.97 10.81
C GLU A 43 1.66 -1.81 9.80
N THR A 44 1.80 -2.10 8.51
CA THR A 44 1.71 -1.08 7.44
C THR A 44 0.28 -0.60 7.18
N ALA A 45 -0.74 -1.36 7.60
CA ALA A 45 -2.11 -1.21 7.12
C ALA A 45 -2.71 0.18 7.37
N ALA A 46 -2.50 0.76 8.57
CA ALA A 46 -3.01 2.08 8.92
C ALA A 46 -2.42 3.18 8.02
N THR A 47 -1.09 3.19 7.86
CA THR A 47 -0.40 4.16 6.99
C THR A 47 -0.82 4.02 5.53
N LEU A 48 -0.95 2.80 5.02
CA LEU A 48 -1.36 2.57 3.64
C LEU A 48 -2.81 3.03 3.39
N ALA A 49 -3.71 2.83 4.36
CA ALA A 49 -5.09 3.30 4.29
C ALA A 49 -5.17 4.84 4.26
N GLU A 50 -4.39 5.53 5.08
CA GLU A 50 -4.28 7.01 5.07
C GLU A 50 -3.84 7.54 3.68
N HIS A 51 -3.02 6.76 2.97
CA HIS A 51 -2.52 7.12 1.64
C HIS A 51 -3.35 6.59 0.46
N GLY A 52 -4.49 5.95 0.72
CA GLY A 52 -5.48 5.63 -0.31
C GLY A 52 -5.62 4.17 -0.71
N ALA A 53 -4.99 3.25 0.02
CA ALA A 53 -5.28 1.83 -0.17
C ALA A 53 -6.74 1.54 0.21
N VAL A 54 -7.52 0.99 -0.73
CA VAL A 54 -8.90 0.53 -0.45
C VAL A 54 -8.93 -0.85 0.19
N ARG A 55 -7.84 -1.61 0.00
CA ARG A 55 -7.60 -2.91 0.63
C ARG A 55 -6.10 -3.08 0.82
N VAL A 56 -5.71 -3.69 1.93
CA VAL A 56 -4.32 -4.07 2.22
C VAL A 56 -4.25 -5.58 2.30
N LEU A 57 -3.42 -6.19 1.46
CA LEU A 57 -3.14 -7.61 1.43
C LEU A 57 -1.79 -7.83 2.10
N THR A 58 -1.75 -8.68 3.12
CA THR A 58 -0.54 -8.96 3.91
C THR A 58 -0.23 -10.44 3.92
N ALA A 59 1.05 -10.81 3.81
CA ALA A 59 1.53 -12.18 3.99
C ALA A 59 2.95 -12.22 4.58
#